data_AF-A0A5R9J7L8-F1
#
_entry.id   AF-A0A5R9J7L8-F1
#
_cell.length_a   1.000
_cell.length_b   1.000
_cell.length_c   1.000
_cell.angle_alpha   90.00
_cell.angle_beta   90.00
_cell.angle_gamma   90.00
#
_symmetry.space_group_name_H-M   'P 1'
#
loop_
_entity.id
_entity.type
_entity.pdbx_description
1 polymer ?
#
loop_
_entity_poly.entity_id
_entity_poly.type
_entity_poly.pdbx_seq_one_letter_code
_entity_poly.pdbx_strand_id
1 'polypeptide(L)'
;MPDALMATTTSPGPGVGSGNDISSTSRPPVKTRPCMLAPSLPPGGDTPSRATWLSLLLVSLVYHRRRERKCLRHQKLVKCVMTFRERKSALASRRPTDGATTPSRSRPIRRRRLYEDVVERLETLINDGVYPAGSELPSERALMLEFGTGRPAIREALFALQKMGILRLSPGERPRVQEPGGSVILEAMHGAVTRFIGQPGGLRQFQRARVFFEAGIAREIASHANERDLEELRAAMDANRAAVGSPRRFEETDVAFHLCLAKLAHNPLFIVIHDAMFDWLYSQRTVTLGFPGQIDFALAAHERITEAILARDPDRAERAMREHLEHGHMLYWSIMKQAELAGGHASVREAANLATAEALERGGGEG
;
A
#
# COMPACT_ATOMS: atom_id res chain seq x y z
N MET A 1 54.03 47.05 34.54
CA MET A 1 52.95 46.04 34.61
C MET A 1 52.79 45.46 33.21
N PRO A 2 53.42 44.31 32.95
CA PRO A 2 53.50 43.63 31.65
C PRO A 2 52.41 42.52 31.59
N ASP A 3 52.26 41.61 30.62
CA ASP A 3 53.23 40.95 29.77
C ASP A 3 52.56 40.27 28.55
N ALA A 4 53.39 40.12 27.51
CA ALA A 4 53.10 39.48 26.24
C ALA A 4 53.61 38.02 26.19
N LEU A 5 53.19 37.31 25.14
CA LEU A 5 53.60 35.96 24.76
C LEU A 5 55.12 35.71 24.85
N MET A 6 55.52 34.49 25.21
CA MET A 6 56.48 33.66 24.46
C MET A 6 56.41 32.20 24.94
N ALA A 7 56.41 31.27 23.99
CA ALA A 7 56.47 29.83 24.21
C ALA A 7 57.83 29.30 23.73
N THR A 8 58.49 28.48 24.53
CA THR A 8 59.61 27.62 24.10
C THR A 8 59.66 26.34 24.93
N THR A 9 59.59 25.21 24.21
CA THR A 9 60.38 23.96 24.33
C THR A 9 60.46 23.22 25.69
N THR A 10 60.28 21.89 25.67
CA THR A 10 61.31 20.86 25.95
C THR A 10 60.68 19.44 26.00
N SER A 11 61.20 18.50 25.21
CA SER A 11 61.08 17.03 25.44
C SER A 11 62.30 16.53 26.23
N PRO A 12 62.25 15.36 26.91
CA PRO A 12 62.77 14.13 26.28
C PRO A 12 62.02 12.82 26.67
N GLY A 13 62.22 11.76 25.87
CA GLY A 13 61.62 10.40 26.00
C GLY A 13 62.28 9.50 27.08
N PRO A 14 62.57 8.19 26.86
CA PRO A 14 62.06 7.18 25.91
C PRO A 14 61.64 5.85 26.60
N GLY A 15 61.15 4.82 25.87
CA GLY A 15 60.90 3.50 26.49
C GLY A 15 60.40 2.38 25.58
N VAL A 16 61.32 1.48 25.25
CA VAL A 16 61.30 0.25 24.44
C VAL A 16 60.27 -0.82 24.90
N GLY A 17 59.79 -1.69 23.99
CA GLY A 17 59.28 -3.02 24.37
C GLY A 17 58.51 -3.80 23.29
N SER A 18 59.19 -4.75 22.65
CA SER A 18 58.69 -5.77 21.72
C SER A 18 57.91 -6.92 22.39
N GLY A 19 57.04 -7.62 21.65
CA GLY A 19 56.83 -9.07 21.85
C GLY A 19 55.39 -9.60 21.82
N ASN A 20 55.06 -10.25 20.70
CA ASN A 20 54.37 -11.54 20.49
C ASN A 20 53.14 -12.05 21.29
N ASP A 21 52.35 -12.81 20.52
CA ASP A 21 51.53 -13.99 20.83
C ASP A 21 50.02 -13.89 21.12
N ILE A 22 49.26 -14.29 20.09
CA ILE A 22 48.27 -15.40 20.04
C ILE A 22 47.51 -15.68 21.36
N SER A 23 46.20 -15.41 21.38
CA SER A 23 45.14 -16.44 21.48
C SER A 23 43.75 -15.85 21.73
N SER A 24 42.78 -16.59 21.20
CA SER A 24 41.34 -16.51 21.34
C SER A 24 40.78 -16.01 22.68
N THR A 25 39.82 -15.08 22.64
CA THR A 25 38.65 -15.13 23.55
C THR A 25 37.41 -14.49 22.90
N SER A 26 36.30 -15.17 23.08
CA SER A 26 34.94 -14.86 22.66
C SER A 26 34.40 -13.57 23.30
N ARG A 27 33.81 -12.69 22.50
CA ARG A 27 33.06 -11.51 22.99
C ARG A 27 31.56 -11.87 23.14
N PRO A 28 30.92 -11.60 24.29
CA PRO A 28 29.48 -11.80 24.47
C PRO A 28 28.67 -10.66 23.83
N PRO A 29 27.37 -10.87 23.52
CA PRO A 29 26.54 -9.84 22.91
C PRO A 29 26.16 -8.74 23.91
N VAL A 30 26.39 -7.49 23.49
CA VAL A 30 25.96 -6.25 24.16
C VAL A 30 24.43 -6.18 24.13
N LYS A 31 23.77 -6.27 25.29
CA LYS A 31 22.36 -5.91 25.47
C LYS A 31 22.22 -4.39 25.43
N THR A 32 21.71 -3.83 24.34
CA THR A 32 21.29 -2.44 24.28
C THR A 32 19.95 -2.28 25.02
N ARG A 33 19.94 -1.47 26.09
CA ARG A 33 18.69 -0.94 26.67
C ARG A 33 18.19 0.20 25.79
N PRO A 34 16.88 0.30 25.47
CA PRO A 34 16.34 1.46 24.77
C PRO A 34 16.35 2.67 25.69
N CYS A 35 17.07 3.72 25.29
CA CYS A 35 17.06 5.02 25.93
C CYS A 35 15.73 5.72 25.55
N MET A 36 14.78 5.82 26.49
CA MET A 36 13.64 6.72 26.35
C MET A 36 14.09 8.13 26.70
N LEU A 37 14.35 8.95 25.68
CA LEU A 37 14.40 10.40 25.83
C LEU A 37 13.11 10.96 25.20
N ALA A 38 12.25 11.50 26.06
CA ALA A 38 11.07 12.25 25.64
C ALA A 38 11.52 13.62 25.08
N PRO A 39 11.01 14.05 23.91
CA PRO A 39 11.31 15.39 23.42
C PRO A 39 10.47 16.44 24.16
N SER A 40 11.14 17.49 24.63
CA SER A 40 10.53 18.71 25.16
C SER A 40 9.86 19.51 24.02
N LEU A 41 8.60 19.90 24.23
CA LEU A 41 7.81 20.71 23.30
C LEU A 41 8.11 22.22 23.46
N PRO A 42 8.05 23.02 22.37
CA PRO A 42 8.09 24.48 22.45
C PRO A 42 6.74 25.05 22.92
N PRO A 43 6.71 26.23 23.59
CA PRO A 43 5.47 26.83 24.05
C PRO A 43 4.85 27.71 22.97
N GLY A 44 3.54 27.56 22.73
CA GLY A 44 2.73 28.49 21.94
C GLY A 44 2.15 27.89 20.67
N GLY A 45 0.96 27.30 20.80
CA GLY A 45 0.13 26.81 19.70
C GLY A 45 -0.96 25.90 20.26
N ASP A 46 -2.22 26.18 19.92
CA ASP A 46 -3.37 25.41 20.38
C ASP A 46 -3.17 23.92 20.07
N THR A 47 -3.10 23.12 21.13
CA THR A 47 -2.86 21.69 21.01
C THR A 47 -4.08 21.02 20.39
N PRO A 48 -3.93 20.23 19.31
CA PRO A 48 -5.01 19.40 18.79
C PRO A 48 -5.58 18.53 19.92
N SER A 49 -6.89 18.31 19.92
CA SER A 49 -7.54 17.50 20.94
C SER A 49 -6.86 16.12 21.06
N ARG A 50 -6.83 15.54 22.27
CA ARG A 50 -6.31 14.18 22.50
C ARG A 50 -6.91 13.14 21.55
N ALA A 51 -8.15 13.35 21.09
CA ALA A 51 -8.82 12.47 20.13
C ALA A 51 -8.16 12.55 18.74
N THR A 52 -7.76 13.74 18.28
CA THR A 52 -7.08 13.93 16.98
C THR A 52 -5.71 13.26 16.96
N TRP A 53 -4.95 13.37 18.05
CA TRP A 53 -3.67 12.67 18.21
C TRP A 53 -3.81 11.15 18.27
N LEU A 54 -4.83 10.64 18.98
CA LEU A 54 -5.11 9.21 19.07
C LEU A 54 -5.52 8.63 17.70
N SER A 55 -6.31 9.37 16.92
CA SER A 55 -6.71 8.99 15.56
C SER A 55 -5.52 8.91 14.60
N LEU A 56 -4.61 9.89 14.64
CA LEU A 56 -3.37 9.88 13.84
C LEU A 56 -2.40 8.77 14.27
N LEU A 57 -2.28 8.53 15.58
CA LEU A 57 -1.49 7.41 16.13
C LEU A 57 -2.06 6.05 15.74
N LEU A 58 -3.39 5.87 15.77
CA LEU A 58 -4.04 4.63 15.35
C LEU A 58 -3.84 4.37 13.85
N VAL A 59 -3.93 5.41 13.01
CA VAL A 59 -3.63 5.32 11.57
C VAL A 59 -2.16 4.93 11.35
N SER A 60 -1.23 5.57 12.07
CA SER A 60 0.20 5.24 12.00
C SER A 60 0.50 3.81 12.49
N LEU A 61 -0.17 3.33 13.54
CA LEU A 61 0.01 1.98 14.10
C LEU A 61 -0.56 0.89 13.18
N VAL A 62 -1.73 1.12 12.57
CA VAL A 62 -2.33 0.24 11.56
C VAL A 62 -1.45 0.19 10.31
N TYR A 63 -0.90 1.34 9.89
CA TYR A 63 0.07 1.43 8.81
C TYR A 63 1.35 0.62 9.11
N HIS A 64 1.95 0.79 10.30
CA HIS A 64 3.20 0.10 10.68
C HIS A 64 3.01 -1.43 10.78
N ARG A 65 1.92 -1.89 11.42
CA ARG A 65 1.60 -3.33 11.54
C ARG A 65 1.29 -4.00 10.21
N ARG A 66 0.74 -3.26 9.23
CA ARG A 66 0.51 -3.77 7.87
C ARG A 66 1.82 -3.79 7.07
N ARG A 67 2.67 -2.77 7.19
CA ARG A 67 3.98 -2.67 6.51
C ARG A 67 4.93 -3.81 6.87
N GLU A 68 5.06 -4.17 8.14
CA GLU A 68 5.93 -5.27 8.59
C GLU A 68 5.54 -6.62 7.96
N ARG A 69 4.25 -6.93 7.85
CA ARG A 69 3.77 -8.15 7.18
C ARG A 69 3.96 -8.12 5.66
N LYS A 70 3.97 -6.91 5.07
CA LYS A 70 4.03 -6.67 3.61
C LYS A 70 5.46 -6.65 3.06
N CYS A 71 6.44 -6.12 3.78
CA CYS A 71 7.86 -6.19 3.38
C CYS A 71 8.31 -7.64 3.11
N LEU A 72 7.88 -8.59 3.95
CA LEU A 72 8.19 -10.02 3.77
C LEU A 72 7.46 -10.68 2.57
N ARG A 73 6.30 -10.16 2.17
CA ARG A 73 5.47 -10.72 1.08
C ARG A 73 5.85 -10.12 -0.29
N HIS A 74 6.19 -8.82 -0.32
CA HIS A 74 6.61 -8.11 -1.53
C HIS A 74 8.01 -8.54 -2.01
N GLN A 75 8.98 -8.78 -1.10
CA GLN A 75 10.31 -9.30 -1.46
C GLN A 75 10.24 -10.67 -2.17
N LYS A 76 9.23 -11.49 -1.83
CA LYS A 76 9.00 -12.79 -2.48
C LYS A 76 8.33 -12.66 -3.86
N LEU A 77 7.43 -11.67 -4.03
CA LEU A 77 6.69 -11.44 -5.27
C LEU A 77 7.55 -10.80 -6.38
N VAL A 78 8.38 -9.80 -6.05
CA VAL A 78 9.29 -9.17 -7.03
C VAL A 78 10.29 -10.19 -7.59
N LYS A 79 10.79 -11.10 -6.75
CA LYS A 79 11.67 -12.21 -7.17
C LYS A 79 10.97 -13.24 -8.06
N CYS A 80 9.66 -13.41 -7.91
CA CYS A 80 8.84 -14.36 -8.70
C CYS A 80 8.42 -13.79 -10.06
N VAL A 81 8.14 -12.49 -10.16
CA VAL A 81 7.79 -11.83 -11.43
C VAL A 81 9.00 -11.73 -12.36
N MET A 82 10.19 -11.44 -11.83
CA MET A 82 11.43 -11.37 -12.62
C MET A 82 11.84 -12.74 -13.18
N THR A 83 11.69 -13.82 -12.41
CA THR A 83 11.99 -15.19 -12.85
C THR A 83 10.97 -15.76 -13.86
N PHE A 84 9.76 -15.20 -13.92
CA PHE A 84 8.73 -15.60 -14.89
C PHE A 84 8.99 -15.00 -16.30
N ARG A 85 9.58 -13.80 -16.37
CA ARG A 85 9.94 -13.13 -17.63
C ARG A 85 11.03 -13.90 -18.39
N GLU A 86 11.92 -14.58 -17.68
CA GLU A 86 13.02 -15.38 -18.25
C GLU A 86 12.57 -16.74 -18.80
N ARG A 87 11.43 -17.29 -18.36
CA ARG A 87 10.93 -18.60 -18.87
C ARG A 87 10.06 -18.51 -20.11
N LYS A 88 9.53 -17.32 -20.43
CA LYS A 88 8.60 -17.13 -21.56
C LYS A 88 9.30 -17.00 -22.91
N SER A 89 10.61 -16.69 -22.92
CA SER A 89 11.44 -16.64 -24.14
C SER A 89 11.80 -18.02 -24.70
N ALA A 90 11.57 -19.12 -23.96
CA ALA A 90 11.94 -20.47 -24.37
C ALA A 90 10.79 -21.32 -24.95
N LEU A 91 9.56 -20.80 -25.06
CA LEU A 91 8.39 -21.60 -25.43
C LEU A 91 7.50 -20.98 -26.52
N ALA A 92 8.11 -20.34 -27.52
CA ALA A 92 7.40 -19.78 -28.67
C ALA A 92 7.88 -20.45 -29.97
N SER A 93 7.55 -21.72 -30.15
CA SER A 93 7.61 -22.40 -31.46
C SER A 93 6.78 -23.69 -31.41
N ARG A 94 5.54 -23.62 -31.90
CA ARG A 94 4.77 -24.72 -32.51
C ARG A 94 3.48 -24.16 -33.10
N ARG A 95 3.32 -24.30 -34.42
CA ARG A 95 2.06 -24.03 -35.14
C ARG A 95 1.03 -25.13 -34.83
N PRO A 96 -0.27 -24.83 -34.70
CA PRO A 96 -1.31 -25.85 -34.73
C PRO A 96 -1.74 -26.13 -36.18
N THR A 97 -1.88 -27.40 -36.52
CA THR A 97 -2.55 -27.88 -37.73
C THR A 97 -4.05 -28.01 -37.48
N ASP A 98 -4.83 -27.52 -38.44
CA ASP A 98 -6.29 -27.54 -38.43
C ASP A 98 -6.88 -28.97 -38.44
N GLY A 99 -7.76 -29.23 -37.47
CA GLY A 99 -8.62 -30.40 -37.42
C GLY A 99 -10.01 -29.96 -36.99
N ALA A 100 -10.87 -29.67 -37.97
CA ALA A 100 -12.24 -29.24 -37.75
C ALA A 100 -13.01 -30.29 -36.94
N THR A 101 -13.31 -29.97 -35.68
CA THR A 101 -14.23 -30.73 -34.84
C THR A 101 -15.55 -29.98 -34.76
N THR A 102 -16.61 -30.59 -35.29
CA THR A 102 -17.99 -30.09 -35.20
C THR A 102 -18.35 -29.73 -33.75
N PRO A 103 -18.95 -28.55 -33.48
CA PRO A 103 -19.31 -28.19 -32.11
C PRO A 103 -20.48 -29.04 -31.63
N SER A 104 -20.19 -30.03 -30.77
CA SER A 104 -21.21 -30.77 -30.03
C SER A 104 -22.05 -29.80 -29.20
N ARG A 105 -23.34 -29.67 -29.53
CA ARG A 105 -24.32 -28.84 -28.82
C ARG A 105 -24.87 -29.48 -27.54
N SER A 106 -24.42 -30.68 -27.15
CA SER A 106 -24.82 -31.30 -25.90
C SER A 106 -23.86 -30.88 -24.78
N ARG A 107 -24.18 -29.76 -24.11
CA ARG A 107 -23.53 -29.43 -22.85
C ARG A 107 -24.09 -30.40 -21.80
N PRO A 108 -23.30 -31.29 -21.18
CA PRO A 108 -23.83 -32.21 -20.17
C PRO A 108 -24.44 -31.40 -19.03
N ILE A 109 -25.68 -31.74 -18.67
CA ILE A 109 -26.36 -31.17 -17.50
C ILE A 109 -25.51 -31.55 -16.29
N ARG A 110 -24.80 -30.57 -15.71
CA ARG A 110 -24.04 -30.78 -14.49
C ARG A 110 -25.04 -31.04 -13.37
N ARG A 111 -25.02 -32.23 -12.79
CA ARG A 111 -25.70 -32.49 -11.50
C ARG A 111 -25.14 -31.47 -10.49
N ARG A 112 -26.02 -30.65 -9.91
CA ARG A 112 -25.66 -29.76 -8.80
C ARG A 112 -24.98 -30.59 -7.72
N ARG A 113 -23.87 -30.07 -7.19
CA ARG A 113 -23.14 -30.76 -6.14
C ARG A 113 -23.82 -30.47 -4.82
N LEU A 114 -23.93 -31.46 -3.93
CA LEU A 114 -24.62 -31.32 -2.64
C LEU A 114 -24.10 -30.13 -1.80
N TYR A 115 -22.82 -29.78 -1.90
CA TYR A 115 -22.30 -28.61 -1.19
C TYR A 115 -22.87 -27.29 -1.72
N GLU A 116 -23.24 -27.19 -3.00
CA GLU A 116 -23.79 -25.97 -3.60
C GLU A 116 -25.16 -25.64 -2.99
N ASP A 117 -25.97 -26.67 -2.75
CA ASP A 117 -27.26 -26.51 -2.07
C ASP A 117 -27.08 -26.14 -0.57
N VAL A 118 -26.06 -26.70 0.09
CA VAL A 118 -25.70 -26.32 1.47
C VAL A 118 -25.23 -24.85 1.54
N VAL A 119 -24.45 -24.39 0.55
CA VAL A 119 -24.05 -22.99 0.44
C VAL A 119 -25.29 -22.10 0.34
N GLU A 120 -26.16 -22.36 -0.64
CA GLU A 120 -27.37 -21.56 -0.89
C GLU A 120 -28.28 -21.49 0.36
N ARG A 121 -28.43 -22.61 1.07
CA ARG A 121 -29.23 -22.68 2.29
C ARG A 121 -28.61 -21.88 3.44
N LEU A 122 -27.30 -22.01 3.65
CA LEU A 122 -26.58 -21.25 4.68
C LEU A 122 -26.56 -19.76 4.39
N GLU A 123 -26.39 -19.34 3.13
CA GLU A 123 -26.48 -17.94 2.74
C GLU A 123 -27.87 -17.38 3.04
N THR A 124 -28.92 -18.13 2.74
CA THR A 124 -30.31 -17.73 3.06
C THR A 124 -30.47 -17.51 4.57
N LEU A 125 -30.02 -18.46 5.40
CA LEU A 125 -30.11 -18.34 6.87
C LEU A 125 -29.30 -17.16 7.43
N ILE A 126 -28.14 -16.86 6.84
CA ILE A 126 -27.32 -15.71 7.22
C ILE A 126 -28.01 -14.41 6.82
N ASN A 127 -28.51 -14.32 5.59
CA ASN A 127 -29.19 -13.13 5.06
C ASN A 127 -30.51 -12.85 5.78
N ASP A 128 -31.23 -13.90 6.19
CA ASP A 128 -32.46 -13.80 7.00
C ASP A 128 -32.18 -13.45 8.47
N GLY A 129 -30.91 -13.34 8.87
CA GLY A 129 -30.50 -12.96 10.23
C GLY A 129 -30.59 -14.09 11.26
N VAL A 130 -30.85 -15.33 10.85
CA VAL A 130 -30.81 -16.50 11.74
C VAL A 130 -29.41 -16.68 12.32
N TYR A 131 -28.40 -16.43 11.49
CA TYR A 131 -26.99 -16.37 11.88
C TYR A 131 -26.46 -14.96 11.62
N PRO A 132 -26.60 -14.02 12.59
CA PRO A 132 -26.21 -12.63 12.40
C PRO A 132 -24.69 -12.49 12.24
N ALA A 133 -24.27 -11.42 11.60
CA ALA A 133 -22.85 -11.14 11.42
C ALA A 133 -22.11 -11.07 12.77
N GLY A 134 -20.90 -11.63 12.80
CA GLY A 134 -20.11 -11.83 14.02
C GLY A 134 -20.49 -13.07 14.84
N SER A 135 -21.63 -13.71 14.60
CA SER A 135 -22.05 -14.92 15.35
C SER A 135 -21.31 -16.17 14.88
N GLU A 136 -21.29 -17.19 15.75
CA GLU A 136 -20.80 -18.52 15.40
C GLU A 136 -21.91 -19.34 14.74
N LEU A 137 -21.55 -20.09 13.69
CA LEU A 137 -22.42 -21.14 13.15
C LEU A 137 -22.45 -22.36 14.09
N PRO A 138 -23.47 -23.22 13.96
CA PRO A 138 -23.46 -24.54 14.56
C PRO A 138 -22.22 -25.35 14.18
N SER A 139 -21.85 -26.32 15.03
CA SER A 139 -20.71 -27.23 14.73
C SER A 139 -20.93 -28.00 13.43
N GLU A 140 -19.84 -28.46 12.76
CA GLU A 140 -19.94 -29.32 11.56
C GLU A 140 -20.93 -30.49 11.77
N ARG A 141 -20.89 -31.12 12.95
CA ARG A 141 -21.79 -32.23 13.29
C ARG A 141 -23.26 -31.81 13.36
N ALA A 142 -23.53 -30.62 13.88
CA ALA A 142 -24.90 -30.08 13.93
C ALA A 142 -25.41 -29.73 12.53
N LEU A 143 -24.57 -29.09 11.69
CA LEU A 143 -24.91 -28.79 10.30
C LEU A 143 -25.14 -30.05 9.45
N MET A 144 -24.38 -31.12 9.71
CA MET A 144 -24.62 -32.43 9.07
C MET A 144 -26.00 -32.99 9.41
N LEU A 145 -26.44 -32.87 10.67
CA LEU A 145 -27.76 -33.32 11.11
C LEU A 145 -28.87 -32.43 10.54
N GLU A 146 -28.67 -31.11 10.56
CA GLU A 146 -29.63 -30.12 10.08
C GLU A 146 -29.89 -30.25 8.58
N PHE A 147 -28.84 -30.37 7.77
CA PHE A 147 -28.97 -30.46 6.32
C PHE A 147 -29.05 -31.89 5.79
N GLY A 148 -28.91 -32.91 6.66
CA GLY A 148 -28.94 -34.31 6.26
C GLY A 148 -27.81 -34.70 5.30
N THR A 149 -26.64 -34.04 5.38
CA THR A 149 -25.51 -34.28 4.47
C THR A 149 -24.27 -34.79 5.20
N GLY A 150 -23.36 -35.41 4.43
CA GLY A 150 -22.08 -35.88 4.95
C GLY A 150 -21.09 -34.76 5.24
N ARG A 151 -20.13 -35.02 6.14
CA ARG A 151 -19.03 -34.10 6.50
C ARG A 151 -18.28 -33.51 5.29
N PRO A 152 -18.00 -34.26 4.19
CA PRO A 152 -17.33 -33.68 3.03
C PRO A 152 -18.11 -32.53 2.40
N ALA A 153 -19.43 -32.65 2.26
CA ALA A 153 -20.29 -31.62 1.66
C ALA A 153 -20.36 -30.38 2.57
N ILE A 154 -20.53 -30.56 3.88
CA ILE A 154 -20.49 -29.46 4.85
C ILE A 154 -19.15 -28.72 4.80
N ARG A 155 -18.02 -29.45 4.81
CA ARG A 155 -16.70 -28.81 4.73
C ARG A 155 -16.50 -28.06 3.43
N GLU A 156 -16.89 -28.63 2.30
CA GLU A 156 -16.77 -27.96 1.00
C GLU A 156 -17.63 -26.69 0.95
N ALA A 157 -18.84 -26.73 1.49
CA ALA A 157 -19.72 -25.57 1.60
C ALA A 157 -19.13 -24.48 2.52
N LEU A 158 -18.64 -24.84 3.70
CA LEU A 158 -17.97 -23.90 4.61
C LEU A 158 -16.72 -23.26 3.97
N PHE A 159 -15.93 -24.05 3.22
CA PHE A 159 -14.79 -23.51 2.48
C PHE A 159 -15.20 -22.59 1.33
N ALA A 160 -16.31 -22.90 0.64
CA ALA A 160 -16.85 -22.04 -0.41
C ALA A 160 -17.32 -20.70 0.18
N LEU A 161 -18.11 -20.73 1.26
CA LEU A 161 -18.56 -19.54 1.98
C LEU A 161 -17.38 -18.71 2.55
N GLN A 162 -16.32 -19.38 3.01
CA GLN A 162 -15.09 -18.68 3.40
C GLN A 162 -14.41 -17.99 2.21
N LYS A 163 -14.35 -18.63 1.03
CA LYS A 163 -13.78 -18.01 -0.17
C LYS A 163 -14.60 -16.82 -0.67
N MET A 164 -15.91 -16.86 -0.45
CA MET A 164 -16.82 -15.73 -0.68
C MET A 164 -16.70 -14.66 0.43
N GLY A 165 -15.97 -14.98 1.50
CA GLY A 165 -15.73 -14.16 2.68
C GLY A 165 -16.96 -13.89 3.55
N ILE A 166 -18.00 -14.71 3.37
CA ILE A 166 -19.20 -14.75 4.22
C ILE A 166 -18.86 -15.36 5.58
N LEU A 167 -17.91 -16.29 5.62
CA LEU A 167 -17.46 -16.95 6.84
C LEU A 167 -15.94 -16.78 7.06
N ARG A 168 -15.55 -16.87 8.33
CA ARG A 168 -14.16 -17.10 8.75
C ARG A 168 -14.05 -18.47 9.40
N LEU A 169 -13.12 -19.30 8.94
CA LEU A 169 -12.77 -20.57 9.58
C LEU A 169 -11.42 -20.43 10.28
N SER A 170 -11.37 -20.71 11.58
CA SER A 170 -10.11 -20.84 12.34
C SER A 170 -9.93 -22.30 12.77
N PRO A 171 -8.69 -22.83 12.77
CA PRO A 171 -8.43 -24.17 13.29
C PRO A 171 -8.88 -24.30 14.75
N GLY A 172 -9.74 -25.27 15.03
CA GLY A 172 -10.23 -25.55 16.39
C GLY A 172 -11.37 -24.66 16.89
N GLU A 173 -11.81 -23.67 16.10
CA GLU A 173 -12.94 -22.81 16.44
C GLU A 173 -14.16 -23.11 15.56
N ARG A 174 -15.34 -22.65 16.00
CA ARG A 174 -16.55 -22.71 15.17
C ARG A 174 -16.45 -21.69 14.02
N PRO A 175 -17.03 -21.97 12.85
CA PRO A 175 -17.13 -20.98 11.78
C PRO A 175 -17.84 -19.72 12.27
N ARG A 176 -17.33 -18.54 11.92
CA ARG A 176 -17.95 -17.26 12.30
C ARG A 176 -18.46 -16.52 11.08
N VAL A 177 -19.68 -15.98 11.15
CA VAL A 177 -20.25 -15.11 10.12
C VAL A 177 -19.48 -13.80 10.09
N GLN A 178 -19.04 -13.41 8.90
CA GLN A 178 -18.32 -12.16 8.68
C GLN A 178 -19.32 -11.04 8.38
N GLU A 179 -19.02 -9.85 8.89
CA GLU A 179 -19.70 -8.64 8.46
C GLU A 179 -19.51 -8.46 6.95
N PRO A 180 -20.59 -8.33 6.15
CA PRO A 180 -20.48 -7.99 4.74
C PRO A 180 -19.83 -6.61 4.64
N GLY A 181 -18.55 -6.58 4.28
CA GLY A 181 -17.76 -5.37 4.20
C GLY A 181 -16.95 -5.34 2.90
N GLY A 182 -16.67 -4.14 2.39
CA GLY A 182 -15.90 -3.96 1.16
C GLY A 182 -14.54 -4.69 1.16
N SER A 183 -13.96 -4.94 2.33
CA SER A 183 -12.70 -5.67 2.51
C SER A 183 -12.78 -7.14 2.07
N VAL A 184 -13.93 -7.80 2.26
CA VAL A 184 -14.17 -9.17 1.81
C VAL A 184 -14.17 -9.23 0.28
N ILE A 185 -14.88 -8.31 -0.36
CA ILE A 185 -14.99 -8.23 -1.82
C ILE A 185 -13.61 -8.00 -2.44
N LEU A 186 -12.83 -7.06 -1.89
CA LEU A 186 -11.50 -6.76 -2.40
C LEU A 186 -10.49 -7.88 -2.17
N GLU A 187 -10.54 -8.60 -1.04
CA GLU A 187 -9.67 -9.77 -0.82
C GLU A 187 -9.96 -10.87 -1.84
N ALA A 188 -11.24 -11.12 -2.14
CA ALA A 188 -11.62 -12.09 -3.18
C ALA A 188 -11.11 -11.68 -4.57
N MET A 189 -11.09 -10.39 -4.89
CA MET A 189 -10.58 -9.86 -6.15
C MET A 189 -9.05 -9.74 -6.22
N HIS A 190 -8.36 -9.72 -5.07
CA HIS A 190 -6.94 -9.38 -4.96
C HIS A 190 -6.03 -10.18 -5.90
N GLY A 191 -6.24 -11.50 -5.98
CA GLY A 191 -5.45 -12.37 -6.87
C GLY A 191 -5.65 -12.06 -8.35
N ALA A 192 -6.89 -11.81 -8.77
CA ALA A 192 -7.21 -11.46 -10.16
C ALA A 192 -6.65 -10.09 -10.54
N VAL A 193 -6.80 -9.09 -9.66
CA VAL A 193 -6.26 -7.74 -9.89
C VAL A 193 -4.73 -7.75 -9.95
N THR A 194 -4.07 -8.46 -9.05
CA THR A 194 -2.60 -8.58 -9.05
C THR A 194 -2.11 -9.20 -10.37
N ARG A 195 -2.80 -10.24 -10.86
CA ARG A 195 -2.49 -10.87 -12.16
C ARG A 195 -2.72 -9.91 -13.33
N PHE A 196 -3.78 -9.11 -13.28
CA PHE A 196 -4.10 -8.12 -14.30
C PHE A 196 -3.03 -7.02 -14.36
N ILE A 197 -2.63 -6.47 -13.20
CA ILE A 197 -1.60 -5.43 -13.10
C ILE A 197 -0.26 -5.91 -13.69
N GLY A 198 0.07 -7.20 -13.51
CA GLY A 198 1.27 -7.80 -14.08
C GLY A 198 1.23 -8.04 -15.60
N GLN A 199 0.09 -7.85 -16.27
CA GLN A 199 0.03 -7.91 -17.74
C GLN A 199 0.58 -6.63 -18.39
N PRO A 200 1.05 -6.69 -19.65
CA PRO A 200 1.42 -5.50 -20.40
C PRO A 200 0.31 -4.44 -20.38
N GLY A 201 0.65 -3.23 -19.91
CA GLY A 201 -0.30 -2.13 -19.78
C GLY A 201 -1.27 -2.20 -18.59
N GLY A 202 -1.34 -3.32 -17.87
CA GLY A 202 -2.27 -3.49 -16.74
C GLY A 202 -2.07 -2.45 -15.63
N LEU A 203 -0.82 -2.22 -15.22
CA LEU A 203 -0.47 -1.16 -14.28
C LEU A 203 -0.92 0.24 -14.75
N ARG A 204 -0.77 0.55 -16.04
CA ARG A 204 -1.17 1.84 -16.62
C ARG A 204 -2.68 2.04 -16.57
N GLN A 205 -3.45 0.99 -16.85
CA GLN A 205 -4.90 1.04 -16.75
C GLN A 205 -5.34 1.24 -15.30
N PHE A 206 -4.66 0.58 -14.36
CA PHE A 206 -4.96 0.71 -12.93
C PHE A 206 -4.66 2.11 -12.40
N GLN A 207 -3.55 2.70 -12.83
CA GLN A 207 -3.20 4.11 -12.57
C GLN A 207 -4.29 5.07 -13.08
N ARG A 208 -4.78 4.88 -14.31
CA ARG A 208 -5.89 5.71 -14.85
C ARG A 208 -7.17 5.57 -14.03
N ALA A 209 -7.51 4.35 -13.60
CA ALA A 209 -8.66 4.11 -12.73
C ALA A 209 -8.53 4.88 -11.41
N ARG A 210 -7.32 4.92 -10.84
CA ARG A 210 -7.03 5.70 -9.63
C ARG A 210 -7.23 7.20 -9.82
N VAL A 211 -6.83 7.78 -10.96
CA VAL A 211 -7.09 9.20 -11.25
C VAL A 211 -8.58 9.49 -11.17
N PHE A 212 -9.40 8.71 -11.86
CA PHE A 212 -10.85 8.91 -11.89
C PHE A 212 -11.46 8.79 -10.48
N PHE A 213 -11.04 7.76 -9.74
CA PHE A 213 -11.55 7.49 -8.40
C PHE A 213 -11.22 8.60 -7.40
N GLU A 214 -9.94 8.98 -7.28
CA GLU A 214 -9.53 9.98 -6.29
C GLU A 214 -9.94 11.41 -6.67
N ALA A 215 -9.98 11.74 -7.97
CA ALA A 215 -10.51 13.03 -8.42
C ALA A 215 -12.01 13.16 -8.12
N GLY A 216 -12.78 12.09 -8.32
CA GLY A 216 -14.18 12.02 -7.90
C GLY A 216 -14.36 12.18 -6.39
N ILE A 217 -13.50 11.55 -5.58
CA ILE A 217 -13.49 11.74 -4.12
C ILE A 217 -13.21 13.21 -3.76
N ALA A 218 -12.22 13.85 -4.36
CA ALA A 218 -11.90 15.26 -4.08
C ALA A 218 -13.09 16.19 -4.39
N ARG A 219 -13.78 15.95 -5.51
CA ARG A 219 -15.01 16.66 -5.90
C ARG A 219 -16.13 16.47 -4.87
N GLU A 220 -16.34 15.23 -4.44
CA GLU A 220 -17.38 14.85 -3.50
C GLU A 220 -17.19 15.53 -2.14
N ILE A 221 -15.96 15.51 -1.62
CA ILE A 221 -15.61 16.18 -0.35
C ILE A 221 -15.82 17.69 -0.46
N ALA A 222 -15.34 18.32 -1.53
CA ALA A 222 -15.53 19.77 -1.73
C ALA A 222 -17.01 20.18 -1.73
N SER A 223 -17.90 19.29 -2.18
CA SER A 223 -19.35 19.55 -2.23
C SER A 223 -20.05 19.33 -0.88
N HIS A 224 -19.61 18.35 -0.09
CA HIS A 224 -20.41 17.84 1.04
C HIS A 224 -19.72 17.88 2.42
N ALA A 225 -18.42 18.13 2.48
CA ALA A 225 -17.67 18.12 3.73
C ALA A 225 -18.25 19.10 4.76
N ASN A 226 -18.38 18.65 6.00
CA ASN A 226 -18.73 19.52 7.13
C ASN A 226 -17.46 20.18 7.72
N GLU A 227 -17.61 21.14 8.64
CA GLU A 227 -16.46 21.86 9.20
C GLU A 227 -15.45 20.96 9.92
N ARG A 228 -15.91 19.90 10.59
CA ARG A 228 -15.04 18.91 11.22
C ARG A 228 -14.21 18.15 10.19
N ASP A 229 -14.81 17.79 9.06
CA ASP A 229 -14.08 17.16 7.95
C ASP A 229 -12.98 18.09 7.43
N LEU A 230 -13.26 19.40 7.32
CA LEU A 230 -12.29 20.39 6.88
C LEU A 230 -11.15 20.59 7.89
N GLU A 231 -11.42 20.54 9.19
CA GLU A 231 -10.40 20.53 10.24
C GLU A 231 -9.50 19.28 10.17
N GLU A 232 -10.09 18.11 9.95
CA GLU A 232 -9.35 16.86 9.78
C GLU A 232 -8.43 16.92 8.53
N LEU A 233 -8.91 17.50 7.43
CA LEU A 233 -8.10 17.73 6.23
C LEU A 233 -6.94 18.69 6.48
N ARG A 234 -7.18 19.81 7.18
CA ARG A 234 -6.11 20.76 7.56
C ARG A 234 -5.02 20.07 8.38
N ALA A 235 -5.41 19.27 9.37
CA ALA A 235 -4.47 18.53 10.20
C ALA A 235 -3.63 17.52 9.38
N ALA A 236 -4.23 16.84 8.41
CA ALA A 236 -3.51 15.95 7.51
C ALA A 236 -2.51 16.71 6.61
N MET A 237 -2.91 17.87 6.09
CA MET A 237 -2.04 18.74 5.29
C MET A 237 -0.86 19.29 6.12
N ASP A 238 -1.11 19.76 7.35
CA ASP A 238 -0.05 20.27 8.23
C ASP A 238 0.95 19.17 8.60
N ALA A 239 0.48 17.94 8.84
CA ALA A 239 1.36 16.80 9.05
C ALA A 239 2.22 16.49 7.83
N ASN A 240 1.67 16.60 6.61
CA ASN A 240 2.42 16.39 5.37
C ASN A 240 3.47 17.50 5.14
N ARG A 241 3.11 18.76 5.40
CA ARG A 241 4.05 19.90 5.35
C ARG A 241 5.19 19.74 6.37
N ALA A 242 4.90 19.31 7.58
CA ALA A 242 5.89 19.09 8.63
C ALA A 242 6.84 17.90 8.34
N ALA A 243 6.51 17.04 7.37
CA ALA A 243 7.32 15.89 7.00
C ALA A 243 8.38 16.18 5.91
N VAL A 244 8.35 17.39 5.32
CA VAL A 244 9.36 17.85 4.36
C VAL A 244 10.76 17.76 4.98
N GLY A 245 11.74 17.37 4.17
CA GLY A 245 13.11 17.09 4.62
C GLY A 245 13.32 15.67 5.16
N SER A 246 12.26 14.87 5.32
CA SER A 246 12.37 13.44 5.63
C SER A 246 11.58 12.60 4.62
N PRO A 247 12.23 12.03 3.58
CA PRO A 247 11.53 11.29 2.53
C PRO A 247 10.63 10.17 3.05
N ARG A 248 11.08 9.45 4.10
CA ARG A 248 10.29 8.41 4.74
C ARG A 248 9.04 8.97 5.41
N ARG A 249 9.17 10.04 6.22
CA ARG A 249 7.99 10.64 6.89
C ARG A 249 7.05 11.27 5.88
N PHE A 250 7.59 11.83 4.79
CA PHE A 250 6.79 12.39 3.72
C PHE A 250 5.96 11.29 3.03
N GLU A 251 6.56 10.15 2.68
CA GLU A 251 5.80 8.99 2.14
C GLU A 251 4.69 8.54 3.11
N GLU A 252 4.97 8.47 4.41
CA GLU A 252 3.98 8.07 5.41
C GLU A 252 2.81 9.07 5.50
N THR A 253 3.09 10.37 5.42
CA THR A 253 2.07 11.44 5.51
C THR A 253 1.34 11.69 4.19
N ASP A 254 1.99 11.45 3.06
CA ASP A 254 1.37 11.44 1.73
C ASP A 254 0.28 10.36 1.66
N VAL A 255 0.57 9.14 2.12
CA VAL A 255 -0.45 8.08 2.24
C VAL A 255 -1.57 8.48 3.20
N ALA A 256 -1.22 9.05 4.35
CA ALA A 256 -2.21 9.49 5.32
C ALA A 256 -3.12 10.60 4.79
N PHE A 257 -2.61 11.51 3.97
CA PHE A 257 -3.36 12.57 3.31
C PHE A 257 -4.43 12.01 2.36
N HIS A 258 -4.04 11.10 1.46
CA HIS A 258 -5.00 10.49 0.54
C HIS A 258 -6.03 9.58 1.26
N LEU A 259 -5.61 8.88 2.31
CA LEU A 259 -6.52 8.10 3.16
C LEU A 259 -7.50 9.01 3.92
N CYS A 260 -7.06 10.20 4.35
CA CYS A 260 -7.94 11.20 4.95
C CYS A 260 -9.05 11.57 3.96
N LEU A 261 -8.72 11.94 2.73
CA LEU A 261 -9.72 12.23 1.69
C LEU A 261 -10.73 11.09 1.52
N ALA A 262 -10.27 9.84 1.40
CA ALA A 262 -11.16 8.69 1.27
C ALA A 262 -12.14 8.53 2.46
N LYS A 263 -11.74 8.93 3.67
CA LYS A 263 -12.62 8.93 4.86
C LYS A 263 -13.63 10.07 4.84
N LEU A 264 -13.21 11.27 4.42
CA LEU A 264 -14.05 12.46 4.42
C LEU A 264 -15.20 12.40 3.40
N ALA A 265 -15.13 11.48 2.44
CA ALA A 265 -16.24 11.18 1.54
C ALA A 265 -17.35 10.33 2.19
N HIS A 266 -17.24 9.99 3.48
CA HIS A 266 -18.23 9.27 4.31
C HIS A 266 -18.79 7.98 3.70
N ASN A 267 -18.00 7.34 2.82
CA ASN A 267 -18.34 6.06 2.21
C ASN A 267 -17.28 5.03 2.62
N PRO A 268 -17.60 4.08 3.51
CA PRO A 268 -16.66 3.06 3.96
C PRO A 268 -16.03 2.26 2.82
N LEU A 269 -16.73 2.09 1.70
CA LEU A 269 -16.19 1.38 0.54
C LEU A 269 -15.00 2.12 -0.08
N PHE A 270 -14.98 3.46 -0.03
CA PHE A 270 -13.87 4.25 -0.58
C PHE A 270 -12.59 4.06 0.22
N ILE A 271 -12.68 3.89 1.54
CA ILE A 271 -11.53 3.58 2.40
C ILE A 271 -10.94 2.23 1.98
N VAL A 272 -11.78 1.22 1.77
CA VAL A 272 -11.31 -0.12 1.38
C VAL A 272 -10.69 -0.11 -0.02
N ILE A 273 -11.32 0.56 -0.99
CA ILE A 273 -10.80 0.70 -2.35
C ILE A 273 -9.46 1.45 -2.33
N HIS A 274 -9.36 2.54 -1.58
CA HIS A 274 -8.13 3.30 -1.42
C HIS A 274 -7.00 2.43 -0.87
N ASP A 275 -7.25 1.67 0.21
CA ASP A 275 -6.28 0.74 0.80
C ASP A 275 -5.78 -0.29 -0.23
N ALA A 276 -6.68 -0.84 -1.04
CA ALA A 276 -6.32 -1.80 -2.08
C ALA A 276 -5.50 -1.16 -3.21
N MET A 277 -5.90 0.04 -3.67
CA MET A 277 -5.14 0.80 -4.67
C MET A 277 -3.74 1.15 -4.19
N PHE A 278 -3.60 1.54 -2.93
CA PHE A 278 -2.30 1.80 -2.32
C PHE A 278 -1.42 0.56 -2.34
N ASP A 279 -1.96 -0.60 -1.94
CA ASP A 279 -1.20 -1.85 -1.92
C ASP A 279 -0.72 -2.29 -3.31
N TRP A 280 -1.58 -2.11 -4.32
CA TRP A 280 -1.27 -2.47 -5.69
C TRP A 280 -0.30 -1.51 -6.38
N LEU A 281 -0.30 -0.22 -5.99
CA LEU A 281 0.54 0.83 -6.57
C LEU A 281 1.74 1.23 -5.70
N TYR A 282 2.01 0.50 -4.61
CA TYR A 282 3.06 0.83 -3.66
C TYR A 282 4.42 1.04 -4.32
N SER A 283 4.83 0.12 -5.19
CA SER A 283 6.13 0.19 -5.88
C SER A 283 6.28 1.43 -6.77
N GLN A 284 5.19 1.91 -7.36
CA GLN A 284 5.20 3.13 -8.17
C GLN A 284 5.52 4.35 -7.30
N ARG A 285 4.82 4.52 -6.16
CA ARG A 285 5.02 5.68 -5.28
C ARG A 285 6.44 5.77 -4.75
N THR A 286 6.99 4.63 -4.29
CA THR A 286 8.38 4.57 -3.82
C THR A 286 9.36 4.96 -4.92
N VAL A 287 9.08 4.57 -6.17
CA VAL A 287 9.89 4.99 -7.32
C VAL A 287 9.79 6.49 -7.53
N THR A 288 8.58 7.06 -7.66
CA THR A 288 8.42 8.49 -8.02
C THR A 288 8.83 9.46 -6.92
N LEU A 289 8.53 9.17 -5.65
CA LEU A 289 8.92 10.06 -4.53
C LEU A 289 10.44 10.07 -4.27
N GLY A 290 11.17 9.07 -4.77
CA GLY A 290 12.62 9.05 -4.70
C GLY A 290 13.32 10.04 -5.64
N PHE A 291 12.57 10.75 -6.49
CA PHE A 291 13.13 11.67 -7.48
C PHE A 291 13.26 13.10 -6.94
N PRO A 292 14.32 13.83 -7.36
CA PRO A 292 14.49 15.24 -7.02
C PRO A 292 13.24 16.06 -7.35
N GLY A 293 12.86 16.95 -6.43
CA GLY A 293 11.73 17.87 -6.58
C GLY A 293 10.33 17.24 -6.47
N GLN A 294 10.19 15.91 -6.38
CA GLN A 294 8.86 15.28 -6.35
C GLN A 294 8.16 15.42 -5.00
N ILE A 295 8.91 15.52 -3.91
CA ILE A 295 8.35 15.84 -2.59
C ILE A 295 7.74 17.25 -2.63
N ASP A 296 8.47 18.23 -3.16
CA ASP A 296 8.01 19.62 -3.24
C ASP A 296 6.80 19.75 -4.18
N PHE A 297 6.83 19.06 -5.32
CA PHE A 297 5.68 18.99 -6.23
C PHE A 297 4.44 18.39 -5.54
N ALA A 298 4.60 17.24 -4.87
CA ALA A 298 3.51 16.56 -4.19
C ALA A 298 2.92 17.43 -3.08
N LEU A 299 3.77 18.11 -2.30
CA LEU A 299 3.33 19.05 -1.27
C LEU A 299 2.49 20.19 -1.88
N ALA A 300 3.02 20.86 -2.91
CA ALA A 300 2.31 21.96 -3.57
C ALA A 300 0.99 21.48 -4.20
N ALA A 301 0.94 20.25 -4.71
CA ALA A 301 -0.28 19.65 -5.24
C ALA A 301 -1.30 19.38 -4.12
N HIS A 302 -0.88 18.82 -2.98
CA HIS A 302 -1.74 18.62 -1.81
C HIS A 302 -2.29 19.93 -1.27
N GLU A 303 -1.50 21.02 -1.29
CA GLU A 303 -1.97 22.36 -0.91
C GLU A 303 -3.06 22.86 -1.86
N ARG A 304 -2.86 22.76 -3.19
CA ARG A 304 -3.90 23.14 -4.17
C ARG A 304 -5.20 22.36 -4.01
N ILE A 305 -5.11 21.05 -3.74
CA ILE A 305 -6.27 20.19 -3.48
C ILE A 305 -6.99 20.65 -2.20
N THR A 306 -6.23 20.85 -1.13
CA THR A 306 -6.77 21.27 0.17
C THR A 306 -7.47 22.62 0.06
N GLU A 307 -6.83 23.61 -0.56
CA GLU A 307 -7.41 24.93 -0.80
C GLU A 307 -8.71 24.86 -1.60
N ALA A 308 -8.78 24.01 -2.63
CA ALA A 308 -9.97 23.86 -3.43
C ALA A 308 -11.14 23.24 -2.64
N ILE A 309 -10.84 22.25 -1.80
CA ILE A 309 -11.83 21.64 -0.91
C ILE A 309 -12.31 22.64 0.15
N LEU A 310 -11.38 23.38 0.77
CA LEU A 310 -11.71 24.41 1.77
C LEU A 310 -12.55 25.56 1.16
N ALA A 311 -12.31 25.89 -0.10
CA ALA A 311 -13.10 26.87 -0.84
C ALA A 311 -14.46 26.32 -1.33
N ARG A 312 -14.77 25.04 -1.06
CA ARG A 312 -15.96 24.34 -1.56
C ARG A 312 -16.12 24.44 -3.08
N ASP A 313 -15.01 24.36 -3.80
CA ASP A 313 -14.97 24.38 -5.27
C ASP A 313 -14.73 22.95 -5.81
N PRO A 314 -15.81 22.20 -6.14
CA PRO A 314 -15.68 20.82 -6.59
C PRO A 314 -14.92 20.67 -7.90
N ASP A 315 -15.08 21.62 -8.83
CA ASP A 315 -14.41 21.53 -10.12
C ASP A 315 -12.91 21.82 -9.98
N ARG A 316 -12.51 22.78 -9.14
CA ARG A 316 -11.10 23.03 -8.82
C ARG A 316 -10.48 21.87 -8.05
N ALA A 317 -11.21 21.26 -7.12
CA ALA A 317 -10.71 20.12 -6.35
C ALA A 317 -10.47 18.89 -7.25
N GLU A 318 -11.40 18.60 -8.16
CA GLU A 318 -11.24 17.52 -9.13
C GLU A 318 -10.02 17.75 -10.05
N ARG A 319 -9.90 18.96 -10.62
CA ARG A 319 -8.77 19.31 -11.50
C ARG A 319 -7.43 19.19 -10.77
N ALA A 320 -7.32 19.76 -9.57
CA ALA A 320 -6.09 19.72 -8.78
C ALA A 320 -5.65 18.27 -8.45
N MET A 321 -6.60 17.40 -8.09
CA MET A 321 -6.32 15.99 -7.83
C MET A 321 -5.92 15.23 -9.11
N ARG A 322 -6.58 15.52 -10.24
CA ARG A 322 -6.25 14.93 -11.53
C ARG A 322 -4.81 15.27 -11.94
N GLU A 323 -4.45 16.54 -11.90
CA GLU A 323 -3.11 17.03 -12.23
C GLU A 323 -2.03 16.37 -11.35
N HIS A 324 -2.27 16.27 -10.04
CA HIS A 324 -1.39 15.60 -9.09
C HIS A 324 -1.07 14.16 -9.48
N LEU A 325 -2.12 13.37 -9.73
CA LEU A 325 -1.97 11.95 -10.03
C LEU A 325 -1.44 11.71 -11.44
N GLU A 326 -1.85 12.51 -12.43
CA GLU A 326 -1.36 12.42 -13.79
C GLU A 326 0.12 12.75 -13.89
N HIS A 327 0.61 13.76 -13.15
CA HIS A 327 2.05 14.05 -13.06
C HIS A 327 2.84 12.85 -12.56
N GLY A 328 2.41 12.25 -11.43
CA GLY A 328 3.05 11.05 -10.89
C GLY A 328 3.04 9.86 -11.86
N HIS A 329 1.96 9.69 -12.63
CA HIS A 329 1.87 8.66 -13.67
C HIS A 329 2.83 8.93 -14.82
N MET A 330 2.87 10.15 -15.35
CA MET A 330 3.75 10.52 -16.47
C MET A 330 5.22 10.33 -16.08
N LEU A 331 5.61 10.80 -14.89
CA LEU A 331 6.96 10.60 -14.38
C LEU A 331 7.31 9.12 -14.25
N TYR A 332 6.46 8.31 -13.63
CA TYR A 332 6.72 6.88 -13.51
C TYR A 332 7.03 6.22 -14.87
N TRP A 333 6.23 6.54 -15.90
CA TRP A 333 6.43 5.95 -17.23
C TRP A 333 7.63 6.51 -18.00
N SER A 334 8.03 7.76 -17.78
CA SER A 334 9.27 8.28 -18.37
C SER A 334 10.49 7.53 -17.82
N ILE A 335 10.51 7.31 -16.51
CA ILE A 335 11.56 6.54 -15.81
C ILE A 335 11.63 5.11 -16.33
N MET A 336 10.48 4.43 -16.41
CA MET A 336 10.43 3.04 -16.88
C MET A 336 10.88 2.93 -18.34
N LYS A 337 10.52 3.91 -19.20
CA LYS A 337 10.97 3.95 -20.59
C LYS A 337 12.48 4.12 -20.69
N GLN A 338 13.08 5.00 -19.88
CA GLN A 338 14.53 5.18 -19.87
C GLN A 338 15.27 3.98 -19.31
N ALA A 339 14.73 3.31 -18.30
CA ALA A 339 15.30 2.05 -17.77
C ALA A 339 15.31 0.95 -18.84
N GLU A 340 14.26 0.88 -19.66
CA GLU A 340 14.18 -0.03 -20.80
C GLU A 340 15.20 0.32 -21.89
N LEU A 341 15.33 1.61 -22.24
CA LEU A 341 16.33 2.09 -23.21
C LEU A 341 17.78 1.85 -22.74
N ALA A 342 18.02 1.94 -21.44
CA ALA A 342 19.33 1.65 -20.82
C ALA A 342 19.63 0.14 -20.69
N GLY A 343 18.89 -0.72 -21.39
CA GLY A 343 19.17 -2.16 -21.49
C GLY A 343 18.76 -2.99 -20.27
N GLY A 344 17.88 -2.47 -19.40
CA GLY A 344 17.34 -3.22 -18.25
C GLY A 344 18.36 -3.57 -17.15
N HIS A 345 19.64 -3.23 -17.32
CA HIS A 345 20.71 -3.37 -16.34
C HIS A 345 20.90 -2.12 -15.47
N ALA A 346 20.47 -0.95 -15.95
CA ALA A 346 20.40 0.25 -15.14
C ALA A 346 19.34 0.05 -14.06
N SER A 347 19.72 0.23 -12.80
CA SER A 347 18.78 0.32 -11.70
C SER A 347 17.75 1.42 -12.01
N VAL A 348 16.53 1.29 -11.49
CA VAL A 348 15.48 2.32 -11.63
C VAL A 348 16.00 3.71 -11.22
N ARG A 349 16.97 3.74 -10.29
CA ARG A 349 17.69 4.93 -9.81
C ARG A 349 18.77 5.47 -10.77
N GLU A 350 19.36 4.65 -11.62
CA GLU A 350 20.29 5.12 -12.67
C GLU A 350 19.51 5.66 -13.87
N ALA A 351 18.45 4.96 -14.28
CA ALA A 351 17.51 5.45 -15.29
C ALA A 351 16.87 6.78 -14.88
N ALA A 352 16.58 6.93 -13.58
CA ALA A 352 16.10 8.15 -12.96
C ALA A 352 17.00 9.37 -13.17
N ASN A 353 18.30 9.17 -12.94
CA ASN A 353 19.29 10.24 -12.97
C ASN A 353 19.50 10.70 -14.42
N LEU A 354 19.49 9.78 -15.37
CA LEU A 354 19.49 10.07 -16.81
C LEU A 354 18.26 10.90 -17.22
N ALA A 355 17.07 10.55 -16.68
CA ALA A 355 15.84 11.30 -16.90
C ALA A 355 15.94 12.77 -16.50
N THR A 356 16.49 12.98 -15.31
CA THR A 356 16.56 14.28 -14.67
C THR A 356 17.60 15.15 -15.37
N ALA A 357 18.74 14.56 -15.77
CA ALA A 357 19.76 15.25 -16.56
C ALA A 357 19.21 15.71 -17.93
N GLU A 358 18.52 14.83 -18.67
CA GLU A 358 17.90 15.20 -19.96
C GLU A 358 16.82 16.28 -19.84
N ALA A 359 16.04 16.28 -18.74
CA ALA A 359 15.00 17.28 -18.51
C ALA A 359 15.58 18.65 -18.15
N LEU A 360 16.66 18.68 -17.35
CA LEU A 360 17.39 19.90 -17.01
C LEU A 360 18.10 20.50 -18.23
N GLU A 361 18.67 19.66 -19.11
CA GLU A 361 19.30 20.11 -20.36
C GLU A 361 18.29 20.70 -21.35
N ARG A 362 17.06 20.18 -21.40
CA ARG A 362 15.99 20.77 -22.25
C ARG A 362 15.36 22.03 -21.66
N GLY A 363 15.38 22.20 -20.33
CA GLY A 363 14.86 23.39 -19.65
C GLY A 363 15.84 24.57 -19.58
N GLY A 364 17.15 24.33 -19.79
CA GLY A 364 18.19 25.36 -19.78
C GLY A 364 18.47 26.04 -21.12
N GLY A 365 17.68 25.72 -22.17
CA GLY A 365 17.87 26.24 -23.53
C GLY A 365 17.01 27.45 -23.92
N GLU A 366 16.11 27.89 -23.04
CA GLU A 366 15.34 29.14 -23.21
C GLU A 366 15.78 30.12 -22.12
N GLY A 367 16.89 30.82 -22.38
CA GLY A 367 17.40 31.93 -21.58
C GLY A 367 17.86 33.05 -22.50
#